data_AF-A0A7D5CEG0-F1
#
_entry.id   AF-A0A7D5CEG0-F1
#
_cell.length_a   1.000
_cell.length_b   1.000
_cell.length_c   1.000
_cell.angle_alpha   90.00
_cell.angle_beta   90.00
_cell.angle_gamma   90.00
#
_symmetry.space_group_name_H-M   'P 1'
#
loop_
_entity.id
_entity.type
_entity.pdbx_description
1 polymer ?
#
loop_
_entity_poly.entity_id
_entity_poly.type
_entity_poly.pdbx_seq_one_letter_code
_entity_poly.pdbx_strand_id
1 'polypeptide(L)'
;MTLRNLIDDLRHRHDNHPSLEDQVKAVCAHYWVGTQPDDPNLSKSELEDTLEEMGLELDHNTSTVVSNLNDAEILDGETDPSNPDWWVIRERDGEFPMGDDMPPAVHEEINRAKSHVQSMDPRTADGGQPVSQTEEPEKFNEDGETLREEVADHIGTESDELETYLDIGIPRSRREKLNEVVEAIEESDEFEMPDTFGKIELIPDPVRYHFTSATVRDYNLG
;
A
#
# COMPACT_ATOMS: atom_id res chain seq x y z
N MET A 1 -14.13 -37.20 -2.49
CA MET A 1 -15.48 -36.59 -2.56
C MET A 1 -15.47 -35.59 -3.72
N THR A 2 -16.37 -34.60 -3.89
CA THR A 2 -16.26 -33.58 -4.96
C THR A 2 -16.45 -32.18 -4.39
N LEU A 3 -16.28 -31.10 -5.17
CA LEU A 3 -16.60 -29.73 -4.76
C LEU A 3 -17.98 -29.62 -4.09
N ARG A 4 -18.98 -30.30 -4.64
CA ARG A 4 -20.34 -30.31 -4.07
C ARG A 4 -20.35 -30.83 -2.64
N ASN A 5 -19.61 -31.90 -2.36
CA ASN A 5 -19.52 -32.46 -1.02
C ASN A 5 -18.73 -31.54 -0.07
N LEU A 6 -17.73 -30.79 -0.57
CA LEU A 6 -17.04 -29.76 0.23
C LEU A 6 -18.01 -28.65 0.62
N ILE A 7 -18.80 -28.15 -0.32
CA ILE A 7 -19.81 -27.12 -0.06
C ILE A 7 -20.87 -27.62 0.93
N ASP A 8 -21.36 -28.86 0.76
CA ASP A 8 -22.34 -29.45 1.66
C ASP A 8 -21.77 -29.64 3.08
N ASP A 9 -20.51 -30.07 3.20
CA ASP A 9 -19.82 -30.17 4.48
C ASP A 9 -19.57 -28.79 5.12
N LEU A 10 -19.12 -27.81 4.35
CA LEU A 10 -18.96 -26.43 4.83
C LEU A 10 -20.28 -25.87 5.35
N ARG A 11 -21.37 -26.03 4.60
CA ARG A 11 -22.71 -25.63 5.04
C ARG A 11 -23.15 -26.35 6.31
N HIS A 12 -22.75 -27.61 6.49
CA HIS A 12 -23.04 -28.35 7.71
C HIS A 12 -22.23 -27.86 8.90
N ARG A 13 -20.93 -27.61 8.73
CA ARG A 13 -20.02 -27.16 9.80
C ARG A 13 -20.30 -25.72 10.22
N HIS A 14 -20.64 -24.86 9.26
CA HIS A 14 -20.86 -23.44 9.45
C HIS A 14 -22.36 -23.07 9.37
N ASP A 15 -23.24 -23.96 9.83
CA ASP A 15 -24.67 -23.70 9.84
C ASP A 15 -24.98 -22.41 10.63
N ASN A 16 -25.70 -21.48 10.00
CA ASN A 16 -25.99 -20.13 10.51
C ASN A 16 -24.79 -19.17 10.67
N HIS A 17 -23.61 -19.49 10.10
CA HIS A 17 -22.50 -18.54 10.10
C HIS A 17 -22.85 -17.33 9.18
N PRO A 18 -22.68 -16.07 9.64
CA PRO A 18 -23.11 -14.88 8.89
C PRO A 18 -22.52 -14.77 7.49
N SER A 19 -21.28 -15.20 7.31
CA SER A 19 -20.57 -15.14 6.02
C SER A 19 -20.61 -16.45 5.22
N LEU A 20 -21.50 -17.40 5.53
CA LEU A 20 -21.49 -18.74 4.92
C LEU A 20 -21.60 -18.69 3.38
N GLU A 21 -22.52 -17.91 2.84
CA GLU A 21 -22.68 -17.84 1.38
C GLU A 21 -21.46 -17.20 0.70
N ASP A 22 -20.80 -16.23 1.34
CA ASP A 22 -19.55 -15.66 0.84
C ASP A 22 -18.39 -16.67 0.90
N GLN A 23 -18.33 -17.50 1.94
CA GLN A 23 -17.36 -18.59 2.01
C GLN A 23 -17.58 -19.60 0.87
N VAL A 24 -18.83 -19.90 0.51
CA VAL A 24 -19.14 -20.76 -0.64
C VAL A 24 -18.70 -20.10 -1.96
N LYS A 25 -18.91 -18.79 -2.14
CA LYS A 25 -18.43 -18.05 -3.32
C LYS A 25 -16.90 -18.14 -3.43
N ALA A 26 -16.18 -17.88 -2.33
CA ALA A 26 -14.72 -17.96 -2.30
C ALA A 26 -14.20 -19.39 -2.57
N VAL A 27 -14.82 -20.43 -2.01
CA VAL A 27 -14.48 -21.83 -2.32
C VAL A 27 -14.70 -22.14 -3.81
N CYS A 28 -15.76 -21.61 -4.42
CA CYS A 28 -15.98 -21.76 -5.87
C CYS A 28 -14.89 -21.07 -6.69
N ALA A 29 -14.43 -19.88 -6.28
CA ALA A 29 -13.35 -19.16 -6.95
C ALA A 29 -12.02 -19.92 -6.88
N HIS A 30 -11.63 -20.40 -5.69
CA HIS A 30 -10.45 -21.25 -5.52
C HIS A 30 -10.52 -22.54 -6.35
N TYR A 31 -11.69 -23.16 -6.44
CA TYR A 31 -11.90 -24.34 -7.29
C TYR A 31 -11.83 -24.00 -8.79
N TRP A 32 -12.35 -22.85 -9.21
CA TRP A 32 -12.32 -22.43 -10.61
C TRP A 32 -10.90 -22.17 -11.10
N VAL A 33 -10.09 -21.49 -10.29
CA VAL A 33 -8.65 -21.31 -10.53
C VAL A 33 -7.88 -22.63 -10.40
N GLY A 34 -8.39 -23.55 -9.58
CA GLY A 34 -7.78 -24.86 -9.34
C GLY A 34 -6.65 -24.79 -8.32
N THR A 35 -6.78 -23.95 -7.28
CA THR A 35 -5.68 -23.71 -6.34
C THR A 35 -5.26 -24.98 -5.59
N GLN A 36 -3.96 -25.19 -5.46
CA GLN A 36 -3.34 -26.34 -4.79
C GLN A 36 -2.25 -25.89 -3.81
N PRO A 37 -1.84 -26.76 -2.86
CA PRO A 37 -0.73 -26.46 -1.96
C PRO A 37 0.59 -26.12 -2.64
N ASP A 38 0.84 -26.61 -3.86
CA ASP A 38 2.10 -26.35 -4.55
C ASP A 38 2.01 -25.15 -5.51
N ASP A 39 0.96 -25.10 -6.35
CA ASP A 39 0.58 -24.01 -7.27
C ASP A 39 -0.66 -24.47 -8.07
N PRO A 40 -1.61 -23.59 -8.47
CA PRO A 40 -1.68 -22.15 -8.22
C PRO A 40 -2.22 -21.79 -6.83
N ASN A 41 -1.97 -20.56 -6.39
CA ASN A 41 -2.51 -19.96 -5.16
C ASN A 41 -3.00 -18.52 -5.44
N LEU A 42 -3.84 -17.98 -4.56
CA LEU A 42 -4.46 -16.66 -4.73
C LEU A 42 -4.20 -15.76 -3.53
N SER A 43 -3.68 -14.56 -3.75
CA SER A 43 -3.78 -13.47 -2.77
C SER A 43 -5.24 -13.02 -2.62
N LYS A 44 -5.53 -12.21 -1.60
CA LYS A 44 -6.89 -11.65 -1.39
C LYS A 44 -7.33 -10.77 -2.56
N SER A 45 -6.43 -9.97 -3.14
CA SER A 45 -6.72 -9.14 -4.31
C SER A 45 -7.04 -10.02 -5.53
N GLU A 46 -6.22 -11.04 -5.79
CA GLU A 46 -6.48 -11.97 -6.92
C GLU A 46 -7.79 -12.75 -6.72
N LEU A 47 -8.18 -13.05 -5.47
CA LEU A 47 -9.47 -13.64 -5.17
C LEU A 47 -10.63 -12.67 -5.48
N GLU A 48 -10.50 -11.39 -5.13
CA GLU A 48 -11.49 -10.35 -5.47
C GLU A 48 -11.64 -10.21 -7.00
N ASP A 49 -10.52 -10.12 -7.72
CA ASP A 49 -10.52 -10.07 -9.18
C ASP A 49 -11.19 -11.32 -9.79
N THR A 50 -10.86 -12.50 -9.25
CA THR A 50 -11.47 -13.77 -9.69
C THR A 50 -12.99 -13.78 -9.45
N LEU A 51 -13.45 -13.28 -8.30
CA LEU A 51 -14.87 -13.21 -8.00
C LEU A 51 -15.60 -12.24 -8.94
N GLU A 52 -15.01 -11.09 -9.24
CA GLU A 52 -15.54 -10.14 -10.22
C GLU A 52 -15.65 -10.78 -11.62
N GLU A 53 -14.62 -11.51 -12.07
CA GLU A 53 -14.65 -12.25 -13.34
C GLU A 53 -15.77 -13.32 -13.38
N MET A 54 -16.09 -13.93 -12.23
CA MET A 54 -17.22 -14.86 -12.09
C MET A 54 -18.58 -14.16 -12.02
N GLY A 55 -18.61 -12.82 -11.92
CA GLY A 55 -19.82 -12.05 -11.66
C GLY A 55 -20.38 -12.26 -10.25
N LEU A 56 -19.51 -12.49 -9.27
CA LEU A 56 -19.84 -12.71 -7.87
C LEU A 56 -19.32 -11.55 -7.02
N GLU A 57 -20.14 -11.11 -6.07
CA GLU A 57 -19.75 -10.10 -5.08
C GLU A 57 -19.85 -10.72 -3.68
N LEU A 58 -18.94 -10.35 -2.78
CA LEU A 58 -19.00 -10.75 -1.38
C LEU A 58 -19.80 -9.71 -0.58
N ASP A 59 -20.68 -10.17 0.29
CA ASP A 59 -21.43 -9.31 1.20
C ASP A 59 -20.56 -8.87 2.40
N HIS A 60 -19.52 -9.64 2.72
CA HIS A 60 -18.53 -9.38 3.76
C HIS A 60 -17.15 -9.11 3.16
N ASN A 61 -16.30 -8.41 3.91
CA ASN A 61 -14.91 -8.19 3.52
C ASN A 61 -14.16 -9.52 3.27
N THR A 62 -13.41 -9.58 2.18
CA THR A 62 -12.61 -10.74 1.75
C THR A 62 -11.72 -11.30 2.86
N SER A 63 -11.12 -10.44 3.68
CA SER A 63 -10.30 -10.87 4.83
C SER A 63 -11.09 -11.69 5.83
N THR A 64 -12.33 -11.30 6.12
CA THR A 64 -13.21 -12.04 7.03
C THR A 64 -13.56 -13.40 6.44
N VAL A 65 -13.90 -13.44 5.15
CA VAL A 65 -14.29 -14.68 4.46
C VAL A 65 -13.12 -15.68 4.43
N VAL A 66 -11.94 -15.22 4.04
CA VAL A 66 -10.73 -16.04 3.97
C VAL A 66 -10.30 -16.50 5.37
N SER A 67 -10.36 -15.64 6.38
CA SER A 67 -10.05 -16.02 7.77
C SER A 67 -10.95 -17.16 8.26
N ASN A 68 -12.27 -17.06 8.01
CA ASN A 68 -13.20 -18.10 8.43
C ASN A 68 -12.97 -19.42 7.69
N LEU A 69 -12.54 -19.38 6.42
CA LEU A 69 -12.18 -20.58 5.66
C LEU A 69 -10.87 -21.21 6.13
N ASN A 70 -9.92 -20.40 6.57
CA ASN A 70 -8.69 -20.86 7.20
C ASN A 70 -8.96 -21.49 8.57
N ASP A 71 -9.77 -20.84 9.42
CA ASP A 71 -10.21 -21.40 10.71
C ASP A 71 -11.00 -22.71 10.55
N ALA A 72 -11.66 -22.89 9.40
CA ALA A 72 -12.35 -24.13 9.02
C ALA A 72 -11.41 -25.19 8.40
N GLU A 73 -10.10 -24.96 8.35
CA GLU A 73 -9.10 -25.85 7.75
C GLU A 73 -9.38 -26.19 6.27
N ILE A 74 -10.14 -25.33 5.56
CA ILE A 74 -10.45 -25.47 4.14
C ILE A 74 -9.34 -24.86 3.30
N LEU A 75 -8.95 -23.63 3.65
CA LEU A 75 -7.83 -22.93 3.03
C LEU A 75 -6.64 -22.93 3.98
N ASP A 76 -5.44 -22.94 3.42
CA ASP A 76 -4.22 -22.52 4.11
C ASP A 76 -3.71 -21.23 3.48
N GLY A 77 -2.90 -20.49 4.22
CA GLY A 77 -2.28 -19.26 3.75
C GLY A 77 -0.78 -19.26 4.00
N GLU A 78 0.00 -19.02 2.96
CA GLU A 78 1.46 -18.94 3.05
C GLU A 78 2.00 -17.68 2.38
N THR A 79 3.19 -17.28 2.81
CA THR A 79 4.03 -16.30 2.11
C THR A 79 5.17 -17.07 1.48
N ASP A 80 5.70 -16.61 0.35
CA ASP A 80 6.85 -17.30 -0.25
C ASP A 80 8.06 -17.03 0.66
N PRO A 81 8.66 -18.06 1.29
CA PRO A 81 9.80 -17.84 2.19
C PRO A 81 11.05 -17.31 1.47
N SER A 82 11.05 -17.34 0.13
CA SER A 82 12.08 -16.75 -0.72
C SER A 82 11.88 -15.25 -0.93
N ASN A 83 10.66 -14.74 -0.72
CA ASN A 83 10.33 -13.32 -0.82
C ASN A 83 10.77 -12.58 0.46
N PRO A 84 11.07 -11.28 0.36
CA PRO A 84 11.22 -10.44 1.54
C PRO A 84 9.87 -10.27 2.25
N ASP A 85 9.86 -10.17 3.58
CA ASP A 85 8.64 -9.87 4.35
C ASP A 85 7.94 -8.59 3.88
N TRP A 86 8.71 -7.63 3.34
CA TRP A 86 8.24 -6.35 2.84
C TRP A 86 9.01 -5.95 1.58
N TRP A 87 8.29 -5.48 0.58
CA TRP A 87 8.80 -4.77 -0.58
C TRP A 87 8.86 -3.28 -0.27
N VAL A 88 9.98 -2.64 -0.59
CA VAL A 88 10.10 -1.18 -0.58
C VAL A 88 9.85 -0.69 -2.00
N ILE A 89 8.89 0.21 -2.21
CA ILE A 89 8.60 0.78 -3.53
C ILE A 89 8.76 2.30 -3.46
N ARG A 90 9.53 2.88 -4.38
CA ARG A 90 9.56 4.33 -4.57
C ARG A 90 8.57 4.73 -5.65
N GLU A 91 7.56 5.51 -5.29
CA GLU A 91 6.45 5.86 -6.20
C GLU A 91 6.90 6.61 -7.45
N ARG A 92 7.89 7.52 -7.30
CA ARG A 92 8.38 8.37 -8.40
C ARG A 92 8.72 7.60 -9.68
N ASP A 93 9.34 6.43 -9.55
CA ASP A 93 9.82 5.65 -10.70
C ASP A 93 9.56 4.13 -10.60
N GLY A 94 8.88 3.67 -9.56
CA GLY A 94 8.57 2.26 -9.34
C GLY A 94 9.80 1.40 -9.03
N GLU A 95 10.94 2.01 -8.64
CA GLU A 95 12.12 1.25 -8.22
C GLU A 95 11.89 0.58 -6.85
N PHE A 96 12.60 -0.53 -6.63
CA PHE A 96 12.54 -1.34 -5.41
C PHE A 96 13.85 -1.24 -4.60
N PRO A 97 14.12 -0.12 -3.88
CA PRO A 97 15.37 0.06 -3.15
C PRO A 97 15.37 -0.79 -1.88
N MET A 98 15.87 -2.02 -1.99
CA MET A 98 15.93 -3.02 -0.92
C MET A 98 17.30 -3.06 -0.24
N GLY A 99 17.33 -3.44 1.05
CA GLY A 99 18.59 -3.65 1.78
C GLY A 99 19.47 -2.40 1.86
N ASP A 100 20.70 -2.51 1.35
CA ASP A 100 21.69 -1.42 1.37
C ASP A 100 21.32 -0.24 0.46
N ASP A 101 20.41 -0.44 -0.50
CA ASP A 101 19.93 0.61 -1.41
C ASP A 101 18.81 1.47 -0.79
N MET A 102 18.17 1.00 0.30
CA MET A 102 17.08 1.73 0.96
C MET A 102 17.54 3.04 1.60
N PRO A 103 18.61 3.08 2.44
CA PRO A 103 19.03 4.33 3.07
C PRO A 103 19.45 5.43 2.07
N PRO A 104 20.23 5.15 1.01
CA PRO A 104 20.50 6.13 -0.05
C PRO A 104 19.23 6.62 -0.74
N ALA A 105 18.30 5.72 -1.10
CA ALA A 105 17.06 6.11 -1.76
C ALA A 105 16.21 7.07 -0.91
N VAL A 106 16.06 6.79 0.39
CA VAL A 106 15.37 7.68 1.32
C VAL A 106 16.08 9.04 1.41
N HIS A 107 17.41 9.05 1.47
CA HIS A 107 18.17 10.30 1.53
C HIS A 107 17.99 11.16 0.27
N GLU A 108 18.08 10.54 -0.91
CA GLU A 108 17.88 11.22 -2.18
C GLU A 108 16.48 11.81 -2.31
N GLU A 109 15.46 11.06 -1.92
CA GLU A 109 14.07 11.48 -2.02
C GLU A 109 13.75 12.62 -1.05
N ILE A 110 14.30 12.58 0.16
CA ILE A 110 14.25 13.70 1.11
C ILE A 110 14.92 14.95 0.54
N ASN A 111 16.09 14.81 -0.09
CA ASN A 111 16.77 15.98 -0.68
C ASN A 111 15.96 16.61 -1.82
N ARG A 112 15.21 15.79 -2.58
CA ARG A 112 14.30 16.28 -3.62
C ARG A 112 13.11 17.02 -3.02
N ALA A 113 12.46 16.45 -2.00
CA ALA A 113 11.37 17.11 -1.28
C ALA A 113 11.82 18.46 -0.70
N LYS A 114 12.96 18.50 -0.02
CA LYS A 114 13.56 19.75 0.50
C LYS A 114 13.81 20.78 -0.60
N SER A 115 14.38 20.35 -1.72
CA SER A 115 14.67 21.24 -2.85
C SER A 115 13.38 21.83 -3.43
N HIS A 116 12.31 21.05 -3.48
CA HIS A 116 11.01 21.53 -3.93
C HIS A 116 10.41 22.57 -2.99
N VAL A 117 10.34 22.27 -1.68
CA VAL A 117 9.85 23.23 -0.67
C VAL A 117 10.65 24.53 -0.73
N GLN A 118 11.99 24.44 -0.78
CA GLN A 118 12.87 25.62 -0.90
C GLN A 118 12.66 26.40 -2.20
N SER A 119 12.30 25.75 -3.30
CA SER A 119 12.03 26.43 -4.57
C SER A 119 10.76 27.28 -4.53
N MET A 120 9.85 26.97 -3.60
CA MET A 120 8.59 27.66 -3.37
C MET A 120 8.67 28.73 -2.27
N ASP A 121 9.80 28.80 -1.55
CA ASP A 121 10.01 29.85 -0.56
C ASP A 121 10.03 31.24 -1.23
N PRO A 122 9.42 32.27 -0.61
CA PRO A 122 9.42 33.63 -1.13
C PRO A 122 10.86 34.14 -1.25
N ARG A 123 11.18 34.75 -2.40
CA ARG A 123 12.53 35.28 -2.63
C ARG A 123 12.72 36.52 -1.78
N THR A 124 13.43 36.38 -0.67
CA THR A 124 13.84 37.54 0.12
C THR A 124 14.71 38.46 -0.74
N ALA A 125 14.26 39.72 -0.88
CA ALA A 125 14.95 40.75 -1.65
C ALA A 125 16.21 41.22 -0.91
N ASP A 126 17.22 40.35 -0.79
CA ASP A 126 18.52 40.73 -0.26
C ASP A 126 19.61 40.40 -1.28
N GLY A 127 20.09 41.45 -1.99
CA GLY A 127 21.28 41.35 -2.82
C GLY A 127 21.17 41.71 -4.31
N GLY A 128 20.53 42.84 -4.64
CA GLY A 128 20.98 43.74 -5.72
C GLY A 128 21.49 43.16 -7.06
N GLN A 129 20.82 42.18 -7.67
CA GLN A 129 21.00 41.85 -9.08
C GLN A 129 19.68 41.98 -9.86
N PRO A 130 19.71 42.48 -11.11
CA PRO A 130 18.51 42.65 -11.91
C PRO A 130 17.99 41.27 -12.32
N VAL A 131 16.83 40.90 -11.77
CA VAL A 131 16.15 39.65 -12.10
C VAL A 131 15.55 39.77 -13.50
N SER A 132 15.91 38.84 -14.38
CA SER A 132 15.37 38.76 -15.73
C SER A 132 13.92 38.28 -15.67
N GLN A 133 13.07 38.92 -16.46
CA GLN A 133 11.61 38.77 -16.51
C GLN A 133 11.15 37.38 -16.97
N THR A 134 11.01 36.45 -16.02
CA THR A 134 10.02 35.37 -16.04
C THR A 134 9.74 34.99 -14.58
N GLU A 135 9.12 35.89 -13.83
CA GLU A 135 8.84 35.70 -12.41
C GLU A 135 7.50 34.99 -12.28
N GLU A 136 7.51 33.71 -11.88
CA GLU A 136 6.31 33.06 -11.38
C GLU A 136 5.86 33.80 -10.11
N PRO A 137 4.58 34.14 -9.99
CA PRO A 137 4.08 34.83 -8.81
C PRO A 137 4.30 33.96 -7.57
N GLU A 138 4.66 34.61 -6.46
CA GLU A 138 4.70 33.95 -5.15
C GLU A 138 3.33 33.30 -4.89
N LYS A 139 3.35 32.02 -4.52
CA LYS A 139 2.16 31.21 -4.33
C LYS A 139 1.95 31.01 -2.83
N PHE A 140 0.75 31.33 -2.38
CA PHE A 140 0.29 31.16 -1.00
C PHE A 140 -1.02 30.38 -1.02
N ASN A 141 -1.31 29.68 0.06
CA ASN A 141 -2.62 29.07 0.27
C ASN A 141 -3.69 30.11 0.63
N GLU A 142 -4.94 29.68 0.85
CA GLU A 142 -6.04 30.60 1.21
C GLU A 142 -5.79 31.34 2.53
N ASP A 143 -5.03 30.74 3.45
CA ASP A 143 -4.65 31.31 4.75
C ASP A 143 -3.43 32.25 4.66
N GLY A 144 -2.83 32.38 3.46
CA GLY A 144 -1.68 33.24 3.20
C GLY A 144 -0.34 32.62 3.60
N GLU A 145 -0.29 31.31 3.79
CA GLU A 145 0.88 30.54 4.15
C GLU A 145 1.63 30.05 2.90
N THR A 146 2.94 29.91 3.05
CA THR A 146 3.82 29.26 2.08
C THR A 146 3.67 27.75 2.14
N LEU A 147 4.09 27.05 1.07
CA LEU A 147 4.15 25.57 1.06
C LEU A 147 4.87 25.01 2.30
N ARG A 148 5.95 25.67 2.71
CA ARG A 148 6.73 25.28 3.88
C ARG A 148 5.92 25.36 5.16
N GLU A 149 5.18 26.44 5.35
CA GLU A 149 4.36 26.66 6.54
C GLU A 149 3.20 25.66 6.59
N GLU A 150 2.52 25.45 5.47
CA GLU A 150 1.43 24.47 5.37
C GLU A 150 1.90 23.04 5.66
N VAL A 151 3.01 22.61 5.04
CA VAL A 151 3.61 21.29 5.32
C VAL A 151 4.02 21.17 6.79
N ALA A 152 4.61 22.24 7.35
CA ALA A 152 5.07 22.23 8.73
C ALA A 152 3.91 22.14 9.73
N ASP A 153 2.82 22.87 9.50
CA ASP A 153 1.60 22.80 10.31
C ASP A 153 0.97 21.40 10.24
N HIS A 154 0.85 20.84 9.03
CA HIS A 154 0.29 19.50 8.81
C HIS A 154 1.03 18.42 9.61
N ILE A 155 2.37 18.44 9.59
CA ILE A 155 3.18 17.44 10.30
C ILE A 155 3.49 17.83 11.76
N GLY A 156 3.02 18.99 12.22
CA GLY A 156 3.19 19.47 13.59
C GLY A 156 4.62 19.86 13.96
N THR A 157 5.35 20.50 13.04
CA THR A 157 6.70 21.04 13.26
C THR A 157 6.76 22.54 12.96
N GLU A 158 7.84 23.20 13.37
CA GLU A 158 8.06 24.61 13.02
C GLU A 158 8.63 24.70 11.60
N SER A 159 8.23 25.71 10.83
CA SER A 159 8.58 25.84 9.41
C SER A 159 10.08 25.98 9.14
N ASP A 160 10.84 26.56 10.08
CA ASP A 160 12.30 26.69 10.05
C ASP A 160 13.03 25.41 10.51
N GLU A 161 12.32 24.49 11.16
CA GLU A 161 12.85 23.20 11.60
C GLU A 161 12.59 22.06 10.59
N LEU A 162 11.78 22.27 9.55
CA LEU A 162 11.35 21.25 8.59
C LEU A 162 12.51 20.44 7.97
N GLU A 163 13.57 21.09 7.50
CA GLU A 163 14.72 20.36 6.95
C GLU A 163 15.45 19.53 8.01
N THR A 164 15.55 20.06 9.22
CA THR A 164 16.18 19.39 10.35
C THR A 164 15.33 18.19 10.78
N TYR A 165 14.01 18.35 10.82
CA TYR A 165 13.06 17.28 11.07
C TYR A 165 13.28 16.10 10.13
N LEU A 166 13.37 16.35 8.81
CA LEU A 166 13.57 15.32 7.79
C LEU A 166 14.94 14.60 7.87
N ASP A 167 15.97 15.26 8.39
CA ASP A 167 17.31 14.63 8.52
C ASP A 167 17.49 13.81 9.78
N ILE A 168 16.72 14.08 10.83
CA ILE A 168 16.87 13.41 12.11
C ILE A 168 16.26 12.01 12.08
N GLY A 169 17.09 11.02 12.40
CA GLY A 169 16.66 9.66 12.71
C GLY A 169 17.31 8.61 11.82
N ILE A 170 16.86 7.37 12.00
CA ILE A 170 17.29 6.24 11.19
C ILE A 170 16.54 6.25 9.84
N PRO A 171 17.02 5.55 8.80
CA PRO A 171 16.39 5.56 7.48
C PRO A 171 14.88 5.27 7.51
N ARG A 172 14.45 4.33 8.36
CA ARG A 172 13.03 4.02 8.56
C ARG A 172 12.21 5.23 9.02
N SER A 173 12.65 5.93 10.07
CA SER A 173 11.92 7.09 10.58
C SER A 173 11.98 8.25 9.59
N ARG A 174 13.10 8.41 8.89
CA ARG A 174 13.25 9.44 7.85
C ARG A 174 12.32 9.21 6.65
N ARG A 175 12.12 7.94 6.26
CA ARG A 175 11.12 7.53 5.26
C ARG A 175 9.70 7.87 5.71
N GLU A 176 9.35 7.58 6.96
CA GLU A 176 8.03 7.92 7.51
C GLU A 176 7.78 9.43 7.42
N LYS A 177 8.75 10.24 7.83
CA LYS A 177 8.69 11.72 7.71
C LYS A 177 8.61 12.23 6.28
N LEU A 178 9.31 11.58 5.34
CA LEU A 178 9.19 11.90 3.92
C LEU A 178 7.75 11.67 3.44
N ASN A 179 7.16 10.54 3.80
CA ASN A 179 5.79 10.22 3.40
C ASN A 179 4.78 11.21 4.00
N GLU A 180 4.96 11.64 5.26
CA GLU A 180 4.16 12.71 5.88
C GLU A 180 4.23 14.03 5.08
N VAL A 181 5.41 14.40 4.60
CA VAL A 181 5.56 15.59 3.74
C VAL A 181 4.86 15.41 2.40
N VAL A 182 4.96 14.23 1.77
CA VAL A 182 4.25 13.97 0.52
C VAL A 182 2.73 14.02 0.73
N GLU A 183 2.23 13.40 1.81
CA GLU A 183 0.80 13.43 2.18
C GLU A 183 0.31 14.87 2.40
N ALA A 184 1.07 15.69 3.13
CA ALA A 184 0.72 17.09 3.33
C ALA A 184 0.56 17.88 2.02
N ILE A 185 1.38 17.58 1.01
CA ILE A 185 1.31 18.24 -0.30
C ILE A 185 0.17 17.67 -1.14
N GLU A 186 -0.05 16.35 -1.10
CA GLU A 186 -1.16 15.69 -1.81
C GLU A 186 -2.53 16.11 -1.30
N GLU A 187 -2.64 16.41 0.00
CA GLU A 187 -3.86 16.89 0.64
C GLU A 187 -4.05 18.41 0.52
N SER A 188 -3.07 19.13 -0.01
CA SER A 188 -3.15 20.57 -0.26
C SER A 188 -4.11 20.86 -1.42
N ASP A 189 -5.06 21.77 -1.20
CA ASP A 189 -5.94 22.27 -2.26
C ASP A 189 -5.19 23.25 -3.20
N GLU A 190 -4.16 23.93 -2.68
CA GLU A 190 -3.42 24.94 -3.43
C GLU A 190 -2.13 24.39 -4.05
N PHE A 191 -1.35 23.58 -3.34
CA PHE A 191 -0.04 23.14 -3.81
C PHE A 191 -0.13 21.79 -4.54
N GLU A 192 0.44 21.74 -5.76
CA GLU A 192 0.42 20.52 -6.56
C GLU A 192 1.66 19.68 -6.26
N MET A 193 1.44 18.37 -6.04
CA MET A 193 2.53 17.40 -5.88
C MET A 193 3.35 17.29 -7.17
N PRO A 194 4.67 17.54 -7.14
CA PRO A 194 5.50 17.46 -8.35
C PRO A 194 5.95 16.02 -8.65
N ASP A 195 6.14 15.70 -9.93
CA ASP A 195 6.68 14.39 -10.38
C ASP A 195 8.17 14.15 -10.01
N THR A 196 8.78 15.04 -9.23
CA THR A 196 10.23 15.04 -8.98
C THR A 196 10.65 14.25 -7.74
N PHE A 197 9.70 13.94 -6.86
CA PHE A 197 9.82 13.04 -5.72
C PHE A 197 8.48 12.36 -5.44
N GLY A 198 8.45 11.36 -4.55
CA GLY A 198 7.23 10.69 -4.11
C GLY A 198 7.45 9.90 -2.83
N LYS A 199 6.46 9.11 -2.42
CA LYS A 199 6.59 8.27 -1.23
C LYS A 199 7.57 7.13 -1.49
N ILE A 200 8.11 6.62 -0.39
CA ILE A 200 8.77 5.31 -0.37
C ILE A 200 7.91 4.42 0.53
N GLU A 201 7.14 3.54 -0.08
CA GLU A 201 6.16 2.69 0.57
C GLU A 201 6.75 1.33 0.98
N LEU A 202 6.15 0.73 2.02
CA LEU A 202 6.42 -0.64 2.45
C LEU A 202 5.19 -1.48 2.17
N ILE A 203 5.29 -2.36 1.19
CA ILE A 203 4.21 -3.28 0.82
C ILE A 203 4.56 -4.66 1.37
N PRO A 204 3.76 -5.23 2.28
CA PRO A 204 4.03 -6.57 2.81
C PRO A 204 3.92 -7.61 1.69
N ASP A 205 4.70 -8.70 1.78
CA ASP A 205 4.48 -9.85 0.90
C ASP A 205 3.05 -10.38 1.11
N PRO A 206 2.23 -10.48 0.04
CA PRO A 206 0.86 -10.88 0.20
C PRO A 206 0.78 -12.36 0.59
N VAL A 207 0.02 -12.67 1.64
CA VAL A 207 -0.35 -14.06 1.94
C VAL A 207 -1.17 -14.60 0.77
N ARG A 208 -0.72 -15.73 0.23
CA ARG A 208 -1.37 -16.47 -0.85
C ARG A 208 -2.07 -17.69 -0.28
N TYR A 209 -3.30 -17.89 -0.70
CA TYR A 209 -4.21 -18.89 -0.16
C TYR A 209 -4.46 -20.00 -1.17
N HIS A 210 -4.57 -21.23 -0.67
CA HIS A 210 -4.87 -22.42 -1.45
C HIS A 210 -5.70 -23.42 -0.63
N PHE A 211 -6.31 -24.41 -1.28
CA PHE A 211 -6.95 -25.51 -0.53
C PHE A 211 -5.91 -26.30 0.27
N THR A 212 -6.22 -26.63 1.52
CA THR A 212 -5.35 -27.50 2.32
C THR A 212 -5.15 -28.87 1.64
N SER A 213 -4.01 -29.53 1.86
CA SER A 213 -3.78 -30.88 1.31
C SER A 213 -4.86 -31.87 1.77
N ALA A 214 -5.39 -31.68 2.97
CA ALA A 214 -6.51 -32.47 3.48
C ALA A 214 -7.78 -32.23 2.65
N THR A 215 -8.13 -30.97 2.38
CA THR A 215 -9.29 -30.60 1.55
C THR A 215 -9.15 -31.17 0.13
N VAL A 216 -8.00 -30.99 -0.52
CA VAL A 216 -7.75 -31.54 -1.85
C VAL A 216 -7.92 -33.06 -1.87
N ARG A 217 -7.32 -33.77 -0.91
CA ARG A 217 -7.37 -35.23 -0.81
C ARG A 217 -8.77 -35.74 -0.51
N ASP A 218 -9.43 -35.19 0.50
CA ASP A 218 -10.69 -35.71 1.03
C ASP A 218 -11.84 -35.41 0.04
N TYR A 219 -11.75 -34.27 -0.66
CA TYR A 219 -12.73 -33.84 -1.67
C TYR A 219 -12.31 -34.03 -3.12
N ASN A 220 -11.17 -34.70 -3.38
CA ASN A 220 -10.67 -35.05 -4.71
C ASN A 220 -10.74 -33.86 -5.69
N LEU A 221 -10.17 -32.73 -5.28
CA LEU A 221 -10.22 -31.44 -6.00
C LEU A 221 -9.05 -31.28 -7.00
N GLY A 222 -8.73 -32.34 -7.76
CA GLY A 222 -7.64 -32.35 -8.75
C GLY A 222 -8.10 -32.79 -10.13
#